data_AF-A0A4R0N2W4-F1
#
_entry.id   AF-A0A4R0N2W4-F1
#
_cell.length_a   1.000
_cell.length_b   1.000
_cell.length_c   1.000
_cell.angle_alpha   90.00
_cell.angle_beta   90.00
_cell.angle_gamma   90.00
#
_symmetry.space_group_name_H-M   'P 1'
#
loop_
_entity.id
_entity.type
_entity.pdbx_description
1 polymer ?
#
loop_
_entity_poly.entity_id
_entity_poly.type
_entity_poly.pdbx_seq_one_letter_code
_entity_poly.pdbx_strand_id
1 'polypeptide(L)'
;MNEELNEILKFYEEERQSLESLINDHIKNGEYKQAHQHQKALFKVNQSFSLLRKLENPNYEEIEQLEYLLHNYSKSEYEKLVQDNRKMKDYFEAKKNYLEQKIKSLKEKSVPFQIDGQEFDDVIYKLIEGKIQRFQFFLNLENHLYLDFKRSTDSIIITIPKYKKLKKEYILSKSNRKVLKGLGFELSSDEKSLIYNYKLDYFKNSIEIKTLTSRIIYDGFGYSNIKNSSLIVIVD
;
A
#
# COMPACT_ATOMS: atom_id res chain seq x y z
N MET A 1 17.38 4.05 7.50
CA MET A 1 15.94 3.95 7.16
C MET A 1 15.31 5.29 6.78
N ASN A 2 15.38 6.35 7.61
CA ASN A 2 14.80 7.66 7.24
C ASN A 2 15.53 8.33 6.04
N GLU A 3 16.86 8.29 5.97
CA GLU A 3 17.59 8.92 4.85
C GLU A 3 17.34 8.24 3.51
N GLU A 4 17.44 6.91 3.42
CA GLU A 4 17.15 6.15 2.20
C GLU A 4 15.69 6.33 1.74
N LEU A 5 14.73 6.30 2.67
CA LEU A 5 13.32 6.56 2.35
C LEU A 5 13.14 7.99 1.82
N ASN A 6 13.79 8.98 2.44
CA ASN A 6 13.74 10.37 1.99
C ASN A 6 14.37 10.56 0.61
N GLU A 7 15.47 9.87 0.31
CA GLU A 7 16.08 9.87 -1.03
C GLU A 7 15.13 9.28 -2.08
N ILE A 8 14.49 8.16 -1.78
CA ILE A 8 13.51 7.53 -2.68
C ILE A 8 12.29 8.45 -2.87
N LEU A 9 11.78 9.05 -1.80
CA LEU A 9 10.68 10.02 -1.87
C LEU A 9 11.06 11.22 -2.74
N LYS A 10 12.27 11.75 -2.58
CA LYS A 10 12.78 12.86 -3.40
C LYS A 10 12.85 12.48 -4.88
N PHE A 11 13.38 11.29 -5.20
CA PHE A 11 13.42 10.78 -6.56
C PHE A 11 12.02 10.71 -7.20
N TYR A 12 11.04 10.16 -6.48
CA TYR A 12 9.68 10.09 -6.99
C TYR A 12 9.04 11.47 -7.15
N GLU A 13 9.32 12.42 -6.27
CA GLU A 13 8.82 13.79 -6.39
C GLU A 13 9.40 14.51 -7.63
N GLU A 14 10.69 14.34 -7.91
CA GLU A 14 11.34 14.86 -9.13
C GLU A 14 10.72 14.24 -10.40
N GLU A 15 10.48 12.92 -10.39
CA GLU A 15 9.84 12.23 -11.52
C GLU A 15 8.40 12.70 -11.75
N ARG A 16 7.62 12.98 -10.67
CA ARG A 16 6.27 13.55 -10.78
C ARG A 16 6.28 14.89 -11.51
N GLN A 17 7.16 15.79 -11.07
CA GLN A 17 7.28 17.13 -11.64
C GLN A 17 7.69 17.06 -13.12
N SER A 18 8.62 16.16 -13.45
CA SER A 18 9.03 15.90 -14.84
C SER A 18 7.86 15.41 -15.71
N LEU A 19 7.09 14.42 -15.23
CA LEU A 19 5.94 13.89 -15.94
C LEU A 19 4.82 14.93 -16.11
N GLU A 20 4.56 15.75 -15.08
CA GLU A 20 3.59 16.85 -15.16
C GLU A 20 4.01 17.90 -16.20
N SER A 21 5.30 18.24 -16.30
CA SER A 21 5.81 19.12 -17.35
C SER A 21 5.59 18.52 -18.74
N LEU A 22 5.95 17.24 -18.95
CA LEU A 22 5.76 16.55 -20.22
C LEU A 22 4.28 16.49 -20.63
N ILE A 23 3.38 16.20 -19.68
CA ILE A 23 1.93 16.21 -19.95
C ILE A 23 1.48 17.59 -20.43
N ASN A 24 1.89 18.66 -19.74
CA ASN A 24 1.52 20.02 -20.11
C ASN A 24 2.06 20.41 -21.49
N ASP A 25 3.29 20.04 -21.82
CA ASP A 25 3.90 20.36 -23.11
C ASP A 25 3.22 19.59 -24.26
N HIS A 26 2.94 18.29 -24.06
CA HIS A 26 2.20 17.50 -25.04
C HIS A 26 0.76 18.00 -25.23
N ILE A 27 0.08 18.46 -24.17
CA ILE A 27 -1.25 19.06 -24.27
C ILE A 27 -1.20 20.36 -25.09
N LYS A 28 -0.21 21.24 -24.84
CA LYS A 28 -0.02 22.48 -25.60
C LYS A 28 0.24 22.20 -27.09
N ASN A 29 0.96 21.12 -27.39
CA ASN A 29 1.31 20.74 -28.76
C ASN A 29 0.23 19.88 -29.46
N GLY A 30 -0.90 19.58 -28.80
CA GLY A 30 -1.96 18.74 -29.35
C GLY A 30 -1.63 17.24 -29.41
N GLU A 31 -0.56 16.82 -28.75
CA GLU A 31 -0.05 15.44 -28.71
C GLU A 31 -0.73 14.61 -27.61
N TYR A 32 -2.06 14.51 -27.68
CA TYR A 32 -2.87 13.91 -26.62
C TYR A 32 -2.56 12.44 -26.34
N LYS A 33 -2.05 11.70 -27.34
CA LYS A 33 -1.68 10.29 -27.15
C LYS A 33 -0.47 10.14 -26.24
N GLN A 34 0.52 11.02 -26.40
CA GLN A 34 1.72 11.10 -25.59
C GLN A 34 1.37 11.60 -24.19
N ALA A 35 0.56 12.67 -24.08
CA ALA A 35 0.02 13.15 -22.81
C ALA A 35 -0.67 12.03 -22.03
N HIS A 36 -1.50 11.21 -22.69
CA HIS A 36 -2.15 10.05 -22.06
C HIS A 36 -1.17 8.97 -21.57
N GLN A 37 -0.08 8.73 -22.30
CA GLN A 37 0.96 7.79 -21.87
C GLN A 37 1.69 8.31 -20.62
N HIS A 38 2.06 9.58 -20.60
CA HIS A 38 2.67 10.21 -19.43
C HIS A 38 1.71 10.27 -18.25
N GLN A 39 0.42 10.52 -18.47
CA GLN A 39 -0.60 10.45 -17.42
C GLN A 39 -0.66 9.07 -16.76
N LYS A 40 -0.54 7.99 -17.56
CA LYS A 40 -0.48 6.62 -17.01
C LYS A 40 0.80 6.36 -16.21
N ALA A 41 1.92 6.93 -16.63
CA ALA A 41 3.18 6.86 -15.87
C ALA A 41 3.06 7.62 -14.54
N LEU A 42 2.53 8.85 -14.59
CA LEU A 42 2.29 9.70 -13.42
C LEU A 42 1.37 9.02 -12.41
N PHE A 43 0.33 8.33 -12.88
CA PHE A 43 -0.53 7.55 -12.00
C PHE A 43 0.23 6.47 -11.23
N LYS A 44 1.13 5.73 -11.88
CA LYS A 44 1.96 4.70 -11.21
C LYS A 44 2.92 5.32 -10.21
N VAL A 45 3.58 6.40 -10.61
CA VAL A 45 4.51 7.16 -9.76
C VAL A 45 3.79 7.67 -8.50
N ASN A 46 2.61 8.27 -8.65
CA ASN A 46 1.79 8.73 -7.53
C ASN A 46 1.36 7.59 -6.60
N GLN A 47 1.04 6.41 -7.13
CA GLN A 47 0.74 5.24 -6.31
C GLN A 47 1.93 4.81 -5.45
N SER A 48 3.12 4.72 -6.04
CA SER A 48 4.35 4.39 -5.32
C SER A 48 4.71 5.45 -4.28
N PHE A 49 4.60 6.74 -4.66
CA PHE A 49 4.87 7.85 -3.75
C PHE A 49 3.91 7.87 -2.55
N SER A 50 2.61 7.72 -2.79
CA SER A 50 1.59 7.65 -1.72
C SER A 50 1.86 6.48 -0.77
N LEU A 51 2.26 5.31 -1.31
CA LEU A 51 2.63 4.18 -0.49
C LEU A 51 3.83 4.48 0.42
N LEU A 52 4.90 5.05 -0.10
CA LEU A 52 6.09 5.38 0.68
C LEU A 52 5.78 6.41 1.78
N ARG A 53 4.93 7.40 1.47
CA ARG A 53 4.46 8.37 2.46
C ARG A 53 3.58 7.74 3.54
N LYS A 54 2.85 6.67 3.24
CA LYS A 54 2.11 5.88 4.24
C LYS A 54 3.04 5.11 5.19
N LEU A 55 4.22 4.69 4.72
CA LEU A 55 5.24 4.07 5.59
C LEU A 55 5.82 5.08 6.58
N GLU A 56 6.03 6.32 6.14
CA GLU A 56 6.46 7.42 7.01
C GLU A 56 5.34 7.85 7.97
N ASN A 57 4.11 7.97 7.44
CA ASN A 57 2.95 8.39 8.19
C ASN A 57 1.68 7.62 7.77
N PRO A 58 1.16 6.70 8.60
CA PRO A 58 -0.07 5.98 8.32
C PRO A 58 -1.31 6.87 8.10
N ASN A 59 -1.30 8.10 8.64
CA ASN A 59 -2.38 9.08 8.44
C ASN A 59 -2.25 9.88 7.14
N TYR A 60 -1.23 9.62 6.31
CA TYR A 60 -0.92 10.42 5.12
C TYR A 60 -2.12 10.57 4.17
N GLU A 61 -2.86 9.50 3.90
CA GLU A 61 -4.02 9.55 2.99
C GLU A 61 -5.18 10.36 3.56
N GLU A 62 -5.44 10.26 4.87
CA GLU A 62 -6.47 11.07 5.51
C GLU A 62 -6.07 12.56 5.49
N ILE A 63 -4.79 12.85 5.73
CA ILE A 63 -4.25 14.21 5.63
C ILE A 63 -4.41 14.76 4.21
N GLU A 64 -3.99 14.01 3.19
CA GLU A 64 -4.07 14.42 1.78
C GLU A 64 -5.52 14.68 1.34
N GLN A 65 -6.47 13.84 1.76
CA GLN A 65 -7.89 14.06 1.51
C GLN A 65 -8.43 15.31 2.20
N LEU A 66 -8.06 15.55 3.46
CA LEU A 66 -8.48 16.75 4.19
C LEU A 66 -7.86 18.02 3.59
N GLU A 67 -6.61 17.95 3.13
CA GLU A 67 -5.92 19.05 2.43
C GLU A 67 -6.59 19.34 1.08
N TYR A 68 -6.97 18.32 0.32
CA TYR A 68 -7.73 18.49 -0.91
C TYR A 68 -9.11 19.14 -0.67
N LEU A 69 -9.83 18.71 0.37
CA LEU A 69 -11.09 19.32 0.77
C LEU A 69 -10.88 20.80 1.15
N LEU A 70 -9.87 21.08 1.98
CA LEU A 70 -9.51 22.43 2.41
C LEU A 70 -9.17 23.35 1.22
N HIS A 71 -8.41 22.83 0.25
CA HIS A 71 -8.08 23.55 -0.98
C HIS A 71 -9.34 23.89 -1.79
N ASN A 72 -10.28 22.94 -1.93
CA ASN A 72 -11.52 23.20 -2.64
C ASN A 72 -12.39 24.25 -1.95
N TYR A 73 -12.46 24.25 -0.61
CA TYR A 73 -13.13 25.33 0.14
C TYR A 73 -12.47 26.70 -0.04
N SER A 74 -11.22 26.75 -0.49
CA SER A 74 -10.45 27.98 -0.72
C SER A 74 -10.47 28.43 -2.19
N LYS A 75 -11.20 27.75 -3.10
CA LYS A 75 -11.37 28.19 -4.49
C LYS A 75 -12.29 29.40 -4.58
N SER A 76 -11.95 30.33 -5.46
CA SER A 76 -12.65 31.61 -5.69
C SER A 76 -14.15 31.49 -6.01
N GLU A 77 -14.62 30.34 -6.50
CA GLU A 77 -16.04 30.07 -6.74
C GLU A 77 -16.84 29.94 -5.43
N TYR A 78 -16.22 29.44 -4.35
CA TYR A 78 -16.83 29.39 -3.02
C TYR A 78 -16.82 30.75 -2.32
N GLU A 79 -15.74 31.52 -2.46
CA GLU A 79 -15.69 32.89 -1.93
C GLU A 79 -16.79 33.78 -2.52
N LYS A 80 -17.12 33.59 -3.80
CA LYS A 80 -18.23 34.28 -4.48
C LYS A 80 -19.61 33.84 -3.97
N LEU A 81 -19.82 32.55 -3.70
CA LEU A 81 -21.08 32.01 -3.15
C LEU A 81 -21.35 32.48 -1.70
N VAL A 82 -20.30 32.83 -0.97
CA VAL A 82 -20.34 33.16 0.45
C VAL A 82 -20.51 34.67 0.72
N GLN A 83 -20.19 35.54 -0.24
CA GLN A 83 -20.27 36.99 -0.09
C GLN A 83 -21.68 37.49 0.28
N ASP A 84 -22.74 36.81 -0.17
CA ASP A 84 -24.13 37.27 0.00
C ASP A 84 -24.85 36.67 1.24
N ASN A 85 -24.21 35.77 2.00
CA ASN A 85 -24.85 35.11 3.13
C ASN A 85 -23.92 34.91 4.33
N ARG A 86 -24.06 35.79 5.34
CA ARG A 86 -23.29 35.76 6.58
C ARG A 86 -23.32 34.42 7.33
N LYS A 87 -24.48 33.73 7.34
CA LYS A 87 -24.60 32.41 7.99
C LYS A 87 -23.85 31.31 7.24
N MET A 88 -23.78 31.40 5.92
CA MET A 88 -22.94 30.48 5.13
C MET A 88 -21.46 30.76 5.40
N LYS A 89 -21.06 32.03 5.48
CA LYS A 89 -19.68 32.40 5.81
C LYS A 89 -19.21 31.79 7.12
N ASP A 90 -19.97 31.97 8.19
CA ASP A 90 -19.64 31.43 9.52
C ASP A 90 -19.55 29.88 9.50
N TYR A 91 -20.45 29.22 8.76
CA TYR A 91 -20.42 27.76 8.59
C TYR A 91 -19.15 27.28 7.87
N PHE A 92 -18.75 27.94 6.78
CA PHE A 92 -17.56 27.55 6.02
C PHE A 92 -16.27 27.85 6.78
N GLU A 93 -16.19 28.99 7.49
CA GLU A 93 -15.05 29.29 8.36
C GLU A 93 -14.93 28.25 9.48
N ALA A 94 -16.03 27.88 10.14
CA ALA A 94 -16.03 26.82 11.14
C ALA A 94 -15.58 25.48 10.56
N LYS A 95 -16.03 25.15 9.33
CA LYS A 95 -15.62 23.91 8.64
C LYS A 95 -14.14 23.93 8.28
N LYS A 96 -13.61 25.06 7.80
CA LYS A 96 -12.20 25.26 7.48
C LYS A 96 -11.32 25.06 8.72
N ASN A 97 -11.67 25.73 9.82
CA ASN A 97 -10.98 25.61 11.11
C ASN A 97 -11.00 24.17 11.62
N TYR A 98 -12.13 23.46 11.49
CA TYR A 98 -12.22 22.05 11.84
C TYR A 98 -11.27 21.17 11.01
N LEU A 99 -11.20 21.38 9.69
CA LEU A 99 -10.30 20.62 8.82
C LEU A 99 -8.83 20.88 9.17
N GLU A 100 -8.45 22.14 9.38
CA GLU A 100 -7.09 22.53 9.77
C GLU A 100 -6.68 21.92 11.11
N GLN A 101 -7.55 21.98 12.12
CA GLN A 101 -7.31 21.35 13.42
C GLN A 101 -7.19 19.83 13.31
N LYS A 102 -8.03 19.19 12.49
CA LYS A 102 -7.97 17.76 12.26
C LYS A 102 -6.66 17.36 11.58
N ILE A 103 -6.25 18.06 10.52
CA ILE A 103 -4.96 17.86 9.85
C ILE A 103 -3.81 18.00 10.85
N LYS A 104 -3.81 19.06 11.65
CA LYS A 104 -2.77 19.30 12.67
C LYS A 104 -2.70 18.14 13.67
N SER A 105 -3.84 17.70 14.20
CA SER A 105 -3.88 16.57 15.14
C SER A 105 -3.38 15.25 14.53
N LEU A 106 -3.62 15.02 13.24
CA LEU A 106 -3.15 13.82 12.53
C LEU A 106 -1.65 13.85 12.23
N LYS A 107 -1.09 15.05 12.00
CA LYS A 107 0.36 15.27 11.85
C LYS A 107 1.11 15.16 13.17
N GLU A 108 0.49 15.59 14.28
CA GLU A 108 1.08 15.58 15.62
C GLU A 108 0.97 14.21 16.33
N LYS A 109 0.04 13.35 15.92
CA LYS A 109 -0.01 11.97 16.41
C LYS A 109 1.29 11.27 16.03
N SER A 110 2.17 11.07 17.01
CA SER A 110 3.40 10.30 16.81
C SER A 110 3.03 8.92 16.31
N VAL A 111 3.50 8.60 15.11
CA VAL A 111 3.38 7.26 14.59
C VAL A 111 4.30 6.38 15.41
N PRO A 112 3.79 5.34 16.10
CA PRO A 112 4.67 4.40 16.77
C PRO A 112 5.58 3.79 15.70
N PHE A 113 6.88 3.99 15.87
CA PHE A 113 7.92 3.39 15.06
C PHE A 113 7.67 1.88 15.01
N GLN A 114 7.44 1.34 13.81
CA GLN A 114 7.15 -0.08 13.65
C GLN A 114 8.37 -0.89 14.06
N ILE A 115 8.09 -1.86 14.94
CA ILE A 115 9.03 -2.80 15.57
C ILE A 115 9.87 -3.48 14.49
N ASP A 116 11.17 -3.54 14.75
CA ASP A 116 12.16 -4.24 13.93
C ASP A 116 11.65 -5.65 13.62
N GLY A 117 11.57 -6.02 12.33
CA GLY A 117 10.85 -7.21 11.83
C GLY A 117 11.45 -8.57 12.24
N GLN A 118 12.20 -8.59 13.34
CA GLN A 118 12.92 -9.73 13.87
C GLN A 118 12.00 -10.90 14.23
N GLU A 119 10.77 -10.64 14.69
CA GLU A 119 9.78 -11.68 14.95
C GLU A 119 9.45 -12.50 13.69
N PHE A 120 9.38 -11.84 12.53
CA PHE A 120 9.18 -12.51 11.25
C PHE A 120 10.42 -13.32 10.86
N ASP A 121 11.61 -12.76 11.05
CA ASP A 121 12.87 -13.45 10.80
C ASP A 121 13.00 -14.72 11.64
N ASP A 122 12.75 -14.62 12.94
CA ASP A 122 12.82 -15.72 13.89
C ASP A 122 11.89 -16.87 13.50
N VAL A 123 10.67 -16.55 13.05
CA VAL A 123 9.70 -17.56 12.63
C VAL A 123 10.08 -18.19 11.30
N ILE A 124 10.64 -17.44 10.36
CA ILE A 124 11.21 -17.99 9.11
C ILE A 124 12.36 -18.94 9.43
N TYR A 125 13.30 -18.57 10.31
CA TYR A 125 14.40 -19.44 10.69
C TYR A 125 13.90 -20.71 11.40
N LYS A 126 12.92 -20.60 12.32
CA LYS A 126 12.27 -21.78 12.94
C LYS A 126 11.64 -22.70 11.89
N LEU A 127 10.99 -22.14 10.86
CA LEU A 127 10.43 -22.91 9.75
C LEU A 127 11.54 -23.60 8.92
N ILE A 128 12.67 -22.93 8.71
CA ILE A 128 13.79 -23.43 7.91
C ILE A 128 14.62 -24.50 8.66
N GLU A 129 14.73 -24.38 9.97
CA GLU A 129 15.37 -25.36 10.84
C GLU A 129 14.45 -26.57 11.12
N GLY A 130 13.19 -26.53 10.68
CA GLY A 130 12.20 -27.58 10.92
C GLY A 130 11.69 -27.63 12.36
N LYS A 131 11.94 -26.58 13.17
CA LYS A 131 11.41 -26.44 14.53
C LYS A 131 9.88 -26.23 14.52
N ILE A 132 9.35 -25.67 13.44
CA ILE A 132 7.93 -25.60 13.14
C ILE A 132 7.68 -26.10 11.72
N GLN A 133 6.49 -26.64 11.45
CA GLN A 133 6.10 -27.09 10.10
C GLN A 133 5.36 -26.01 9.32
N ARG A 134 4.70 -25.08 10.02
CA ARG A 134 3.80 -24.10 9.41
C ARG A 134 3.59 -22.89 10.30
N PHE A 135 3.38 -21.72 9.69
CA PHE A 135 2.83 -20.55 10.38
C PHE A 135 1.95 -19.71 9.45
N GLN A 136 1.12 -18.87 10.05
CA GLN A 136 0.24 -17.93 9.38
C GLN A 136 0.64 -16.50 9.70
N PHE A 137 0.79 -15.67 8.67
CA PHE A 137 1.00 -14.24 8.80
C PHE A 137 -0.27 -13.50 8.40
N PHE A 138 -1.02 -13.03 9.39
CA PHE A 138 -2.27 -12.30 9.19
C PHE A 138 -2.00 -10.87 8.76
N LEU A 139 -2.54 -10.51 7.58
CA LEU A 139 -2.53 -9.16 7.05
C LEU A 139 -3.77 -8.37 7.52
N ASN A 140 -4.88 -9.08 7.73
CA ASN A 140 -6.12 -8.52 8.24
C ASN A 140 -6.93 -9.61 8.96
N LEU A 141 -7.05 -9.49 10.29
CA LEU A 141 -7.75 -10.44 11.14
C LEU A 141 -9.25 -10.50 10.85
N GLU A 142 -9.90 -9.35 10.62
CA GLU A 142 -11.36 -9.29 10.42
C GLU A 142 -11.79 -10.09 9.17
N ASN A 143 -11.10 -9.85 8.07
CA ASN A 143 -11.39 -10.54 6.81
C ASN A 143 -10.74 -11.92 6.70
N HIS A 144 -9.98 -12.33 7.73
CA HIS A 144 -9.16 -13.54 7.74
C HIS A 144 -8.26 -13.62 6.50
N LEU A 145 -7.63 -12.50 6.16
CA LEU A 145 -6.62 -12.40 5.10
C LEU A 145 -5.26 -12.68 5.72
N TYR A 146 -4.63 -13.77 5.30
CA TYR A 146 -3.33 -14.20 5.78
C TYR A 146 -2.53 -14.89 4.70
N LEU A 147 -1.22 -14.93 4.90
CA LEU A 147 -0.28 -15.75 4.13
C LEU A 147 0.05 -16.97 4.97
N ASP A 148 -0.03 -18.15 4.37
CA ASP A 148 0.27 -19.41 5.01
C ASP A 148 1.62 -19.93 4.52
N PHE A 149 2.57 -20.08 5.43
CA PHE A 149 3.91 -20.56 5.13
C PHE A 149 4.04 -21.98 5.66
N LYS A 150 4.33 -22.93 4.78
CA LYS A 150 4.49 -24.34 5.14
C LYS A 150 5.82 -24.87 4.64
N ARG A 151 6.54 -25.59 5.50
CA ARG A 151 7.76 -26.30 5.11
C ARG A 151 7.39 -27.54 4.28
N SER A 152 8.09 -27.70 3.17
CA SER A 152 8.26 -28.94 2.44
C SER A 152 9.72 -29.40 2.56
N THR A 153 10.06 -30.56 2.03
CA THR A 153 11.41 -31.15 2.15
C THR A 153 12.50 -30.22 1.63
N ASP A 154 12.27 -29.56 0.49
CA ASP A 154 13.24 -28.74 -0.26
C ASP A 154 12.77 -27.29 -0.48
N SER A 155 11.61 -26.92 0.09
CA SER A 155 10.94 -25.68 -0.25
C SER A 155 10.07 -25.15 0.88
N ILE A 156 9.76 -23.86 0.83
CA ILE A 156 8.68 -23.24 1.59
C ILE A 156 7.53 -22.97 0.61
N ILE A 157 6.37 -23.52 0.93
CA ILE A 157 5.13 -23.29 0.20
C ILE A 157 4.44 -22.09 0.85
N ILE A 158 4.29 -21.01 0.08
CA ILE A 158 3.60 -19.80 0.49
C ILE A 158 2.23 -19.78 -0.16
N THR A 159 1.18 -19.79 0.64
CA THR A 159 -0.20 -19.93 0.18
C THR A 159 -1.05 -18.72 0.55
N ILE A 160 -1.81 -18.21 -0.42
CA ILE A 160 -2.91 -17.28 -0.21
C ILE A 160 -4.22 -18.09 -0.29
N PRO A 161 -4.84 -18.44 0.85
CA PRO A 161 -6.02 -19.28 0.86
C PRO A 161 -7.29 -18.51 0.48
N LYS A 162 -8.40 -19.24 0.34
CA LYS A 162 -9.74 -18.68 0.11
C LYS A 162 -9.84 -17.81 -1.15
N TYR A 163 -9.10 -18.14 -2.21
CA TYR A 163 -9.05 -17.39 -3.47
C TYR A 163 -10.43 -17.00 -4.02
N LYS A 164 -11.38 -17.96 -4.05
CA LYS A 164 -12.75 -17.72 -4.53
C LYS A 164 -13.51 -16.68 -3.69
N LYS A 165 -13.34 -16.71 -2.35
CA LYS A 165 -13.95 -15.75 -1.43
C LYS A 165 -13.35 -14.35 -1.63
N LEU A 166 -12.01 -14.26 -1.62
CA LEU A 166 -11.31 -12.98 -1.78
C LEU A 166 -11.59 -12.32 -3.14
N LYS A 167 -11.79 -13.13 -4.19
CA LYS A 167 -12.24 -12.65 -5.51
C LYS A 167 -13.68 -12.10 -5.47
N LYS A 168 -14.60 -12.77 -4.77
CA LYS A 168 -16.01 -12.34 -4.65
C LYS A 168 -16.15 -11.05 -3.83
N GLU A 169 -15.32 -10.88 -2.82
CA GLU A 169 -15.30 -9.70 -1.94
C GLU A 169 -14.47 -8.53 -2.51
N TYR A 170 -13.99 -8.65 -3.75
CA TYR A 170 -13.15 -7.66 -4.43
C TYR A 170 -11.81 -7.33 -3.74
N ILE A 171 -11.44 -8.04 -2.68
CA ILE A 171 -10.12 -7.97 -2.03
C ILE A 171 -9.02 -8.38 -3.03
N LEU A 172 -9.30 -9.38 -3.87
CA LEU A 172 -8.37 -9.92 -4.87
C LEU A 172 -8.88 -9.58 -6.28
N SER A 173 -8.81 -8.30 -6.63
CA SER A 173 -9.31 -7.77 -7.91
C SER A 173 -8.57 -8.37 -9.12
N LYS A 174 -9.04 -8.07 -10.35
CA LYS A 174 -8.36 -8.51 -11.58
C LYS A 174 -6.92 -7.98 -11.67
N SER A 175 -6.66 -6.77 -11.15
CA SER A 175 -5.32 -6.18 -11.14
C SER A 175 -4.40 -6.91 -10.16
N ASN A 176 -4.85 -7.07 -8.91
CA ASN A 176 -4.14 -7.79 -7.85
C ASN A 176 -3.74 -9.21 -8.29
N ARG A 177 -4.66 -9.93 -8.95
CA ARG A 177 -4.39 -11.27 -9.52
C ARG A 177 -3.27 -11.27 -10.56
N LYS A 178 -3.23 -10.27 -11.44
CA LYS A 178 -2.17 -10.17 -12.44
C LYS A 178 -0.82 -9.91 -11.79
N VAL A 179 -0.78 -9.07 -10.75
CA VAL A 179 0.44 -8.81 -9.98
C VAL A 179 0.93 -10.09 -9.31
N LEU A 180 0.07 -10.78 -8.55
CA LEU A 180 0.44 -12.04 -7.88
C LEU A 180 0.93 -13.11 -8.87
N LYS A 181 0.25 -13.24 -10.02
CA LYS A 181 0.72 -14.13 -11.09
C LYS A 181 2.11 -13.72 -11.62
N GLY A 182 2.35 -12.41 -11.78
CA GLY A 182 3.66 -11.88 -12.16
C GLY A 182 4.75 -12.09 -11.10
N LEU A 183 4.39 -12.28 -9.84
CA LEU A 183 5.29 -12.70 -8.76
C LEU A 183 5.59 -14.20 -8.78
N GLY A 184 4.94 -14.98 -9.66
CA GLY A 184 5.09 -16.43 -9.76
C GLY A 184 4.07 -17.25 -8.96
N PHE A 185 3.00 -16.62 -8.44
CA PHE A 185 1.92 -17.39 -7.83
C PHE A 185 1.08 -18.11 -8.88
N GLU A 186 0.78 -19.37 -8.60
CA GLU A 186 -0.06 -20.23 -9.43
C GLU A 186 -1.33 -20.60 -8.68
N LEU A 187 -2.40 -20.86 -9.43
CA LEU A 187 -3.65 -21.32 -8.83
C LEU A 187 -3.51 -22.80 -8.47
N SER A 188 -3.92 -23.17 -7.26
CA SER A 188 -3.95 -24.57 -6.84
C SER A 188 -4.85 -25.40 -7.76
N SER A 189 -4.59 -26.72 -7.81
CA SER A 189 -5.38 -27.65 -8.64
C SER A 189 -6.87 -27.66 -8.30
N ASP A 190 -7.23 -27.40 -7.03
CA ASP A 190 -8.62 -27.28 -6.59
C ASP A 190 -9.20 -25.86 -6.71
N GLU A 191 -8.40 -24.92 -7.23
CA GLU A 191 -8.70 -23.51 -7.41
C GLU A 191 -9.11 -22.76 -6.14
N LYS A 192 -8.75 -23.27 -4.95
CA LYS A 192 -9.10 -22.66 -3.68
C LYS A 192 -8.02 -21.70 -3.15
N SER A 193 -6.80 -21.79 -3.65
CA SER A 193 -5.68 -20.97 -3.19
C SER A 193 -4.75 -20.55 -4.33
N LEU A 194 -3.97 -19.49 -4.08
CA LEU A 194 -2.79 -19.19 -4.87
C LEU A 194 -1.56 -19.68 -4.11
N ILE A 195 -0.62 -20.32 -4.80
CA ILE A 195 0.54 -20.98 -4.22
C ILE A 195 1.81 -20.48 -4.90
N TYR A 196 2.84 -20.23 -4.09
CA TYR A 196 4.20 -19.97 -4.54
C TYR A 196 5.15 -20.96 -3.85
N ASN A 197 6.04 -21.58 -4.63
CA ASN A 197 7.04 -22.51 -4.11
C ASN A 197 8.41 -21.84 -4.08
N TYR A 198 8.88 -21.51 -2.88
CA TYR A 198 10.21 -20.95 -2.66
C TYR A 198 11.20 -22.09 -2.41
N LYS A 199 12.19 -22.27 -3.29
CA LYS A 199 13.22 -23.32 -3.15
C LYS A 199 14.26 -22.94 -2.10
N LEU A 200 14.61 -23.89 -1.23
CA LEU A 200 15.59 -23.67 -0.15
C LEU A 200 17.04 -23.78 -0.59
N ASP A 201 17.32 -24.32 -1.78
CA ASP A 201 18.67 -24.56 -2.32
C ASP A 201 19.59 -23.32 -2.27
N TYR A 202 19.02 -22.12 -2.33
CA TYR A 202 19.75 -20.85 -2.35
C TYR A 202 19.46 -19.97 -1.13
N PHE A 203 18.79 -20.49 -0.10
CA PHE A 203 18.43 -19.69 1.07
C PHE A 203 19.68 -19.28 1.84
N LYS A 204 19.98 -17.97 1.83
CA LYS A 204 21.08 -17.38 2.61
C LYS A 204 20.58 -16.68 3.88
N ASN A 205 19.43 -16.03 3.78
CA ASN A 205 18.80 -15.26 4.86
C ASN A 205 17.32 -15.02 4.51
N SER A 206 16.58 -14.48 5.47
CA SER A 206 15.15 -14.19 5.34
C SER A 206 14.82 -13.03 4.38
N ILE A 207 15.81 -12.30 3.83
CA ILE A 207 15.58 -11.09 3.03
C ILE A 207 14.71 -11.40 1.82
N GLU A 208 14.99 -12.47 1.08
CA GLU A 208 14.21 -12.80 -0.13
C GLU A 208 12.74 -13.09 0.19
N ILE A 209 12.48 -13.82 1.28
CA ILE A 209 11.12 -14.14 1.73
C ILE A 209 10.43 -12.87 2.25
N LYS A 210 11.15 -12.00 2.97
CA LYS A 210 10.64 -10.68 3.39
C LYS A 210 10.29 -9.83 2.19
N THR A 211 11.17 -9.74 1.19
CA THR A 211 10.91 -9.00 -0.05
C THR A 211 9.69 -9.54 -0.78
N LEU A 212 9.57 -10.86 -0.94
CA LEU A 212 8.39 -11.47 -1.55
C LEU A 212 7.12 -11.15 -0.75
N THR A 213 7.17 -11.27 0.58
CA THR A 213 6.06 -10.96 1.48
C THR A 213 5.64 -9.49 1.36
N SER A 214 6.60 -8.56 1.38
CA SER A 214 6.37 -7.14 1.16
C SER A 214 5.73 -6.87 -0.20
N ARG A 215 6.19 -7.52 -1.28
CA ARG A 215 5.58 -7.36 -2.61
C ARG A 215 4.16 -7.90 -2.67
N ILE A 216 3.85 -9.00 -1.98
CA ILE A 216 2.47 -9.51 -1.88
C ILE A 216 1.59 -8.47 -1.16
N ILE A 217 2.07 -7.90 -0.06
CA ILE A 217 1.38 -6.92 0.77
C ILE A 217 1.13 -5.63 -0.03
N TYR A 218 2.19 -5.03 -0.56
CA TYR A 218 2.15 -3.71 -1.15
C TYR A 218 1.73 -3.72 -2.63
N ASP A 219 2.32 -4.58 -3.46
CA ASP A 219 1.96 -4.67 -4.88
C ASP A 219 0.69 -5.53 -5.06
N GLY A 220 0.61 -6.63 -4.31
CA GLY A 220 -0.41 -7.66 -4.47
C GLY A 220 -1.76 -7.31 -3.87
N PHE A 221 -1.82 -6.75 -2.65
CA PHE A 221 -3.07 -6.39 -1.97
C PHE A 221 -3.32 -4.89 -1.89
N GLY A 222 -2.26 -4.07 -1.95
CA GLY A 222 -2.35 -2.63 -1.68
C GLY A 222 -2.52 -2.35 -0.19
N TYR A 223 -1.84 -1.33 0.31
CA TYR A 223 -1.79 -0.99 1.75
C TYR A 223 -3.18 -0.83 2.40
N SER A 224 -4.18 -0.36 1.65
CA SER A 224 -5.53 -0.10 2.16
C SER A 224 -6.27 -1.34 2.69
N ASN A 225 -5.86 -2.54 2.27
CA ASN A 225 -6.49 -3.79 2.71
C ASN A 225 -5.86 -4.38 4.00
N ILE A 226 -4.74 -3.80 4.43
CA ILE A 226 -3.97 -4.23 5.59
C ILE A 226 -4.34 -3.33 6.77
N LYS A 227 -4.71 -3.94 7.90
CA LYS A 227 -4.98 -3.20 9.14
C LYS A 227 -3.76 -3.24 10.05
N ASN A 228 -3.61 -2.23 10.92
CA ASN A 228 -2.45 -2.01 11.80
C ASN A 228 -2.16 -3.11 12.84
N SER A 229 -2.83 -4.26 12.78
CA SER A 229 -2.59 -5.43 13.63
C SER A 229 -2.26 -6.65 12.76
N SER A 230 -1.01 -6.73 12.30
CA SER A 230 -0.49 -7.98 11.74
C SER A 230 -0.15 -8.95 12.87
N LEU A 231 -0.48 -10.23 12.70
CA LEU A 231 -0.27 -11.27 13.71
C LEU A 231 0.41 -12.49 13.08
N ILE A 232 1.46 -12.99 13.73
CA ILE A 232 2.04 -14.29 13.39
C ILE A 232 1.43 -15.36 14.32
N VAL A 233 0.92 -16.44 13.74
CA VAL A 233 0.37 -17.58 14.46
C VAL A 233 1.11 -18.85 14.01
N ILE A 234 1.78 -19.53 14.93
CA ILE A 234 2.35 -20.87 14.65
C ILE A 234 1.20 -21.86 14.60
N VAL A 235 1.19 -22.70 13.57
CA VAL A 235 0.14 -23.72 13.36
C VAL A 235 0.82 -25.08 13.49
N ASP A 236 0.47 -25.81 14.55
CA ASP A 236 0.92 -27.19 14.78
C ASP A 236 0.37 -28.17 13.71
#